data_AF-A0A538JKI0-F1
#
_entry.id   AF-A0A538JKI0-F1
#
_cell.length_a   1.000
_cell.length_b   1.000
_cell.length_c   1.000
_cell.angle_alpha   90.00
_cell.angle_beta   90.00
_cell.angle_gamma   90.00
#
_symmetry.space_group_name_H-M   'P 1'
#
loop_
_entity.id
_entity.type
_entity.pdbx_description
1 polymer ?
#
loop_
_entity_poly.entity_id
_entity_poly.type
_entity_poly.pdbx_seq_one_letter_code
_entity_poly.pdbx_strand_id
1 'polypeptide(L)'
;MKRVRFAPSPTGSLHVGNALSAVANRGLGDWMLLRIDDTDPQRNVPGGEEEIIRDLEWLGLAWEEGPVRQSERQDRYREAGAELGDRFDGITLIREDGTATYHLASVVDDADFGITHIVRGFDHRPNEDLHRRLFVALGATPPEFIHHGLILGEDGKKLAKRAAGATVASLREAGIPGEAVRRYLEELGVPQHDVHYDLPRIRRLAIEAIEAMSDEELAYRTGAPVEVAPALRGARDLNEAHDYAEAILTPPKPAKIDASETLERFRELVERGNGTLDARALVRELKAVGGNLKAVRIALTGQERGPELWAVIAALPRDEALRRIDAAL
;
A
#
# COMPACT_ATOMS: atom_id res chain seq x y z
N MET A 1 24.40 -15.88 -5.70
CA MET A 1 22.93 -15.67 -5.64
C MET A 1 22.56 -15.37 -4.20
N LYS A 2 21.98 -14.21 -3.94
CA LYS A 2 21.49 -13.78 -2.62
C LYS A 2 20.12 -14.39 -2.38
N ARG A 3 20.06 -15.38 -1.48
CA ARG A 3 18.82 -15.96 -0.95
C ARG A 3 18.44 -15.23 0.33
N VAL A 4 17.24 -14.67 0.36
CA VAL A 4 16.65 -13.93 1.49
C VAL A 4 15.32 -14.57 1.89
N ARG A 5 14.74 -14.10 2.99
CA ARG A 5 13.39 -14.47 3.39
C ARG A 5 12.67 -13.33 4.08
N PHE A 6 11.38 -13.22 3.83
CA PHE A 6 10.46 -12.50 4.67
C PHE A 6 9.72 -13.49 5.57
N ALA A 7 9.86 -13.32 6.88
CA ALA A 7 9.40 -14.27 7.89
C ALA A 7 8.45 -13.63 8.93
N PRO A 8 7.22 -13.23 8.54
CA PRO A 8 6.27 -12.62 9.47
C PRO A 8 5.51 -13.66 10.31
N SER A 9 5.13 -13.28 11.53
CA SER A 9 4.12 -14.02 12.30
C SER A 9 2.69 -13.57 11.92
N PRO A 10 1.70 -14.48 11.81
CA PRO A 10 0.35 -14.20 11.33
C PRO A 10 -0.52 -13.51 12.39
N THR A 11 -0.15 -12.27 12.73
CA THR A 11 -0.78 -11.44 13.77
C THR A 11 -1.75 -10.39 13.20
N GLY A 12 -2.27 -10.66 11.99
CA GLY A 12 -3.05 -9.75 11.14
C GLY A 12 -2.18 -8.94 10.18
N SER A 13 -2.75 -7.85 9.63
CA SER A 13 -2.07 -7.01 8.64
C SER A 13 -0.70 -6.51 9.09
N LEU A 14 0.22 -6.43 8.12
CA LEU A 14 1.59 -5.99 8.30
C LEU A 14 1.63 -4.56 8.84
N HIS A 15 2.36 -4.39 9.94
CA HIS A 15 2.82 -3.07 10.35
C HIS A 15 3.82 -2.53 9.31
N VAL A 16 3.85 -1.21 9.08
CA VAL A 16 4.76 -0.58 8.10
C VAL A 16 6.24 -0.92 8.31
N GLY A 17 6.65 -1.16 9.56
CA GLY A 17 8.01 -1.65 9.87
C GLY A 17 8.28 -3.07 9.38
N ASN A 18 7.27 -3.95 9.38
CA ASN A 18 7.39 -5.29 8.80
C ASN A 18 7.32 -5.22 7.26
N ALA A 19 6.50 -4.32 6.72
CA ALA A 19 6.47 -4.04 5.28
C ALA A 19 7.83 -3.52 4.79
N LEU A 20 8.52 -2.67 5.57
CA LEU A 20 9.90 -2.26 5.29
C LEU A 20 10.83 -3.48 5.20
N SER A 21 10.74 -4.42 6.15
CA SER A 21 11.52 -5.65 6.08
C SER A 21 11.20 -6.44 4.79
N ALA A 22 9.93 -6.57 4.39
CA ALA A 22 9.55 -7.27 3.16
C ALA A 22 10.15 -6.61 1.91
N VAL A 23 9.97 -5.29 1.77
CA VAL A 23 10.52 -4.50 0.65
C VAL A 23 12.04 -4.57 0.61
N ALA A 24 12.71 -4.43 1.76
CA ALA A 24 14.17 -4.49 1.84
C ALA A 24 14.72 -5.88 1.48
N ASN A 25 14.07 -6.97 1.91
CA ASN A 25 14.46 -8.31 1.48
C ASN A 25 14.30 -8.45 -0.04
N ARG A 26 13.14 -8.08 -0.60
CA ARG A 26 12.90 -8.18 -2.06
C ARG A 26 13.90 -7.35 -2.88
N GLY A 27 14.28 -6.17 -2.41
CA GLY A 27 15.27 -5.31 -3.07
C GLY A 27 16.71 -5.83 -2.99
N LEU A 28 17.04 -6.60 -1.96
CA LEU A 28 18.38 -7.18 -1.78
C LEU A 28 18.54 -8.55 -2.45
N GLY A 29 17.50 -9.37 -2.42
CA GLY A 29 17.54 -10.78 -2.79
C GLY A 29 17.32 -11.05 -4.28
N ASP A 30 18.12 -11.96 -4.82
CA ASP A 30 17.88 -12.57 -6.14
C ASP A 30 16.73 -13.59 -6.05
N TRP A 31 16.50 -14.13 -4.85
CA TRP A 31 15.51 -15.15 -4.54
C TRP A 31 15.01 -14.95 -3.10
N MET A 32 13.70 -14.97 -2.89
CA MET A 32 13.04 -14.71 -1.62
C MET A 32 12.08 -15.84 -1.26
N LEU A 33 12.22 -16.34 -0.03
CA LEU A 33 11.25 -17.22 0.63
C LEU A 33 10.21 -16.38 1.40
N LEU A 34 8.93 -16.74 1.28
CA LEU A 34 7.90 -16.35 2.26
C LEU A 34 7.73 -17.48 3.28
N ARG A 35 8.09 -17.20 4.54
CA ARG A 35 7.93 -18.13 5.67
C ARG A 35 6.96 -17.56 6.69
N ILE A 36 5.99 -18.35 7.13
CA ILE A 36 5.02 -17.94 8.15
C ILE A 36 5.51 -18.47 9.50
N ASP A 37 5.92 -17.55 10.38
CA ASP A 37 6.45 -17.87 11.71
C ASP A 37 5.28 -18.01 12.71
N ASP A 38 4.53 -19.13 12.58
CA ASP A 38 3.29 -19.45 13.27
C ASP A 38 3.44 -20.43 14.47
N THR A 39 4.67 -20.62 14.95
CA THR A 39 5.01 -21.53 16.06
C THR A 39 4.40 -21.17 17.43
N ASP A 40 3.79 -19.99 17.57
CA ASP A 40 3.07 -19.56 18.77
C ASP A 40 1.58 -19.35 18.46
N PRO A 41 0.74 -20.40 18.55
CA PRO A 41 -0.67 -20.34 18.17
C PRO A 41 -1.48 -19.30 18.94
N GLN A 42 -1.05 -18.92 20.15
CA GLN A 42 -1.76 -17.95 20.99
C GLN A 42 -1.67 -16.53 20.43
N ARG A 43 -0.63 -16.25 19.64
CA ARG A 43 -0.42 -14.94 19.01
C ARG A 43 -1.00 -14.86 17.62
N ASN A 44 -1.30 -15.99 17.01
CA ASN A 44 -1.85 -16.05 15.66
C ASN A 44 -3.30 -15.55 15.65
N VAL A 45 -3.65 -14.83 14.60
CA VAL A 45 -5.02 -14.32 14.38
C VAL A 45 -5.64 -15.11 13.22
N PRO A 46 -6.91 -15.55 13.33
CA PRO A 46 -7.62 -16.16 12.21
C PRO A 46 -7.60 -15.25 10.98
N GLY A 47 -7.24 -15.79 9.81
CA GLY A 47 -7.07 -14.99 8.58
C GLY A 47 -5.75 -14.21 8.50
N GLY A 48 -4.87 -14.35 9.50
CA GLY A 48 -3.64 -13.56 9.59
C GLY A 48 -2.61 -13.86 8.51
N GLU A 49 -2.54 -15.11 8.04
CA GLU A 49 -1.67 -15.50 6.93
C GLU A 49 -2.20 -14.94 5.61
N GLU A 50 -3.50 -15.08 5.35
CA GLU A 50 -4.17 -14.58 4.16
C GLU A 50 -4.04 -13.06 4.05
N GLU A 51 -4.15 -12.35 5.18
CA GLU A 51 -3.97 -10.90 5.22
C GLU A 51 -2.51 -10.49 4.94
N ILE A 52 -1.51 -11.26 5.39
CA ILE A 52 -0.10 -11.03 5.05
C ILE A 52 0.12 -11.21 3.54
N ILE A 53 -0.40 -12.28 2.96
CA ILE A 53 -0.29 -12.56 1.52
C ILE A 53 -0.92 -11.41 0.73
N ARG A 54 -2.14 -11.02 1.10
CA ARG A 54 -2.84 -9.89 0.49
C ARG A 54 -2.07 -8.58 0.60
N ASP A 55 -1.44 -8.31 1.74
CA ASP A 55 -0.61 -7.13 1.95
C ASP A 55 0.62 -7.13 1.04
N LEU A 56 1.30 -8.27 0.89
CA LEU A 56 2.46 -8.40 0.01
C LEU A 56 2.09 -8.25 -1.48
N GLU A 57 1.03 -8.92 -1.91
CA GLU A 57 0.51 -8.82 -3.28
C GLU A 57 0.10 -7.39 -3.62
N TRP A 58 -0.60 -6.72 -2.68
CA TRP A 58 -1.01 -5.33 -2.84
C TRP A 58 0.18 -4.35 -2.92
N LEU A 59 1.27 -4.63 -2.19
CA LEU A 59 2.53 -3.90 -2.32
C LEU A 59 3.28 -4.24 -3.63
N GLY A 60 2.84 -5.26 -4.38
CA GLY A 60 3.50 -5.74 -5.59
C GLY A 60 4.77 -6.55 -5.31
N LEU A 61 4.85 -7.22 -4.16
CA LEU A 61 6.01 -8.01 -3.75
C LEU A 61 5.80 -9.49 -4.09
N ALA A 62 6.65 -10.02 -4.98
CA ALA A 62 6.69 -11.43 -5.31
C ALA A 62 7.80 -12.18 -4.55
N TRP A 63 7.54 -13.45 -4.23
CA TRP A 63 8.48 -14.41 -3.66
C TRP A 63 8.54 -15.67 -4.53
N GLU A 64 9.66 -16.36 -4.50
CA GLU A 64 9.91 -17.51 -5.36
C GLU A 64 9.53 -18.85 -4.70
N GLU A 65 9.50 -18.93 -3.37
CA GLU A 65 9.09 -20.12 -2.63
C GLU A 65 8.24 -19.75 -1.41
N GLY A 66 7.28 -20.62 -1.10
CA GLY A 66 6.33 -20.43 0.00
C GLY A 66 4.92 -20.01 -0.44
N PRO A 67 3.99 -19.82 0.51
CA PRO A 67 4.24 -19.79 1.95
C PRO A 67 4.64 -21.15 2.54
N VAL A 68 5.71 -21.17 3.34
CA VAL A 68 6.09 -22.32 4.18
C VAL A 68 5.74 -22.00 5.62
N ARG A 69 5.08 -22.91 6.34
CA ARG A 69 4.65 -22.70 7.74
C ARG A 69 5.59 -23.41 8.70
N GLN A 70 5.96 -22.75 9.79
CA GLN A 70 6.81 -23.37 10.81
C GLN A 70 6.06 -24.41 11.64
N SER A 71 4.75 -24.26 11.80
CA SER A 71 3.89 -25.26 12.47
C SER A 71 3.93 -26.63 11.77
N GLU A 72 4.17 -26.66 10.46
CA GLU A 72 4.28 -27.88 9.65
C GLU A 72 5.67 -28.52 9.72
N ARG A 73 6.63 -27.91 10.43
CA ARG A 73 8.05 -28.30 10.44
C ARG A 73 8.55 -28.76 11.82
N GLN A 74 7.63 -29.05 12.75
CA GLN A 74 7.99 -29.43 14.12
C GLN A 74 8.83 -30.70 14.22
N ASP A 75 8.63 -31.69 13.34
CA ASP A 75 9.48 -32.89 13.30
C ASP A 75 10.94 -32.54 12.98
N ARG A 76 11.15 -31.72 11.96
CA ARG A 76 12.48 -31.24 11.56
C ARG A 76 13.17 -30.48 12.69
N TYR A 77 12.42 -29.69 13.46
CA TYR A 77 12.98 -28.98 14.61
C TYR A 77 13.32 -29.92 15.76
N ARG A 78 12.51 -30.96 16.01
CA ARG A 78 12.83 -31.99 17.01
C ARG A 78 14.10 -32.75 16.65
N GLU A 79 14.31 -33.05 15.37
CA GLU A 79 15.56 -33.67 14.90
C GLU A 79 16.78 -32.78 15.18
N ALA A 80 16.70 -31.48 14.84
CA ALA A 80 17.77 -30.53 15.16
C ALA A 80 17.97 -30.37 16.67
N GLY A 81 16.88 -30.36 17.45
CA GLY A 81 16.92 -30.33 18.91
C GLY A 81 17.56 -31.57 19.51
N ALA A 82 17.38 -32.76 18.92
CA ALA A 82 18.03 -33.98 19.37
C ALA A 82 19.56 -33.96 19.15
N GLU A 83 20.03 -33.25 18.12
CA GLU A 83 21.46 -33.05 17.85
C GLU A 83 22.09 -32.03 18.81
N LEU A 84 21.42 -30.89 19.05
CA LEU A 84 21.94 -29.80 19.88
C LEU A 84 21.65 -29.96 21.39
N GLY A 85 20.63 -30.74 21.73
CA GLY A 85 19.98 -30.74 23.04
C GLY A 85 18.85 -29.71 23.17
N ASP A 86 18.02 -29.86 24.20
CA ASP A 86 16.86 -28.98 24.45
C ASP A 86 17.24 -27.54 24.82
N ARG A 87 18.51 -27.31 25.18
CA ARG A 87 19.05 -25.99 25.54
C ARG A 87 20.42 -25.77 24.89
N PHE A 88 20.68 -24.53 24.53
CA PHE A 88 21.95 -24.08 23.98
C PHE A 88 22.34 -22.73 24.58
N ASP A 89 23.57 -22.60 25.08
CA ASP A 89 24.05 -21.40 25.80
C ASP A 89 23.08 -20.90 26.89
N GLY A 90 22.44 -21.83 27.60
CA GLY A 90 21.47 -21.50 28.64
C GLY A 90 20.10 -21.03 28.13
N ILE A 91 19.87 -20.98 26.82
CA ILE A 91 18.59 -20.64 26.19
C ILE A 91 17.85 -21.92 25.79
N THR A 92 16.54 -21.95 26.02
CA THR A 92 15.68 -23.08 25.61
C THR A 92 15.49 -23.09 24.09
N LEU A 93 15.76 -24.25 23.48
CA LEU A 93 15.56 -24.51 22.05
C LEU A 93 14.27 -25.31 21.81
N ILE A 94 13.97 -26.28 22.67
CA ILE A 94 12.74 -27.08 22.68
C ILE A 94 12.00 -26.85 24.00
N ARG A 95 10.72 -26.51 23.93
CA ARG A 95 9.85 -26.32 25.11
C ARG A 95 9.48 -27.66 25.73
N GLU A 96 8.95 -27.64 26.95
CA GLU A 96 8.51 -28.86 27.66
C GLU A 96 7.41 -29.64 26.91
N ASP A 97 6.60 -28.96 26.10
CA ASP A 97 5.57 -29.56 25.25
C ASP A 97 6.12 -30.14 23.94
N GLY A 98 7.44 -30.10 23.74
CA GLY A 98 8.13 -30.61 22.54
C GLY A 98 8.10 -29.67 21.33
N THR A 99 7.55 -28.47 21.46
CA THR A 99 7.57 -27.45 20.38
C THR A 99 8.87 -26.67 20.36
N ALA A 100 9.33 -26.33 19.16
CA ALA A 100 10.54 -25.54 19.00
C ALA A 100 10.34 -24.06 19.35
N THR A 101 11.33 -23.45 20.00
CA THR A 101 11.35 -21.99 20.20
C THR A 101 11.68 -21.28 18.89
N TYR A 102 11.35 -19.99 18.84
CA TYR A 102 11.68 -19.11 17.71
C TYR A 102 13.18 -19.18 17.33
N HIS A 103 14.07 -19.32 18.32
CA HIS A 103 15.51 -19.36 18.07
C HIS A 103 15.92 -20.58 17.26
N LEU A 104 15.44 -21.77 17.65
CA LEU A 104 15.74 -23.00 16.93
C LEU A 104 15.05 -23.00 15.56
N ALA A 105 13.74 -22.75 15.54
CA ALA A 105 12.94 -22.82 14.30
C ALA A 105 13.49 -21.88 13.22
N SER A 106 13.80 -20.63 13.59
CA SER A 106 14.35 -19.65 12.63
C SER A 106 15.69 -20.08 12.04
N VAL A 107 16.61 -20.57 12.86
CA VAL A 107 17.96 -20.95 12.41
C VAL A 107 17.92 -22.22 11.57
N VAL A 108 17.15 -23.22 11.99
CA VAL A 108 17.00 -24.48 11.24
C VAL A 108 16.41 -24.21 9.86
N ASP A 109 15.36 -23.40 9.78
CA ASP A 109 14.75 -23.06 8.50
C ASP A 109 15.68 -22.21 7.63
N ASP A 110 16.31 -21.18 8.19
CA ASP A 110 17.24 -20.36 7.43
C ASP A 110 18.43 -21.20 6.90
N ALA A 111 18.87 -22.23 7.63
CA ALA A 111 19.88 -23.20 7.17
C ALA A 111 19.35 -24.14 6.07
N ASP A 112 18.19 -24.77 6.30
CA ASP A 112 17.57 -25.74 5.37
C ASP A 112 17.23 -25.11 4.01
N PHE A 113 16.73 -23.87 4.02
CA PHE A 113 16.40 -23.13 2.78
C PHE A 113 17.61 -22.41 2.18
N GLY A 114 18.81 -22.54 2.78
CA GLY A 114 20.04 -21.93 2.28
C GLY A 114 19.97 -20.41 2.23
N ILE A 115 19.36 -19.78 3.24
CA ILE A 115 19.31 -18.32 3.36
C ILE A 115 20.72 -17.79 3.54
N THR A 116 21.07 -16.80 2.73
CA THR A 116 22.41 -16.19 2.73
C THR A 116 22.45 -14.81 3.37
N HIS A 117 21.32 -14.09 3.35
CA HIS A 117 21.19 -12.76 3.92
C HIS A 117 19.87 -12.67 4.70
N ILE A 118 19.95 -12.16 5.92
CA ILE A 118 18.82 -11.96 6.82
C ILE A 118 18.64 -10.46 7.01
N VAL A 119 17.61 -9.88 6.38
CA VAL A 119 17.21 -8.48 6.62
C VAL A 119 16.00 -8.47 7.56
N ARG A 120 16.13 -7.82 8.72
CA ARG A 120 15.06 -7.70 9.73
C ARG A 120 15.23 -6.46 10.61
N GLY A 121 14.22 -6.13 11.41
CA GLY A 121 14.26 -4.98 12.31
C GLY A 121 15.38 -5.06 13.37
N PHE A 122 15.78 -3.90 13.87
CA PHE A 122 16.81 -3.76 14.90
C PHE A 122 16.43 -4.41 16.24
N ASP A 123 15.15 -4.62 16.51
CA ASP A 123 14.64 -5.34 17.68
C ASP A 123 15.10 -6.82 17.72
N HIS A 124 15.51 -7.39 16.59
CA HIS A 124 16.10 -8.73 16.55
C HIS A 124 17.61 -8.75 16.72
N ARG A 125 18.30 -7.60 16.76
CA ARG A 125 19.76 -7.52 16.89
C ARG A 125 20.32 -8.26 18.12
N PRO A 126 19.68 -8.20 19.32
CA PRO A 126 20.17 -8.95 20.48
C PRO A 126 20.23 -10.47 20.27
N ASN A 127 19.51 -11.02 19.28
CA ASN A 127 19.48 -12.45 18.99
C ASN A 127 20.57 -12.90 18.01
N GLU A 128 21.27 -11.96 17.34
CA GLU A 128 22.22 -12.28 16.26
C GLU A 128 23.34 -13.20 16.73
N ASP A 129 24.01 -12.84 17.83
CA ASP A 129 25.16 -13.60 18.33
C ASP A 129 24.79 -15.05 18.67
N LEU A 130 23.62 -15.25 19.30
CA LEU A 130 23.08 -16.57 19.59
C LEU A 130 22.76 -17.33 18.30
N HIS A 131 22.07 -16.69 17.34
CA HIS A 131 21.71 -17.31 16.07
C HIS A 131 22.95 -17.72 15.26
N ARG A 132 24.00 -16.89 15.20
CA ARG A 132 25.27 -17.23 14.55
C ARG A 132 25.91 -18.48 15.15
N ARG A 133 25.93 -18.60 16.47
CA ARG A 133 26.47 -19.80 17.15
C ARG A 133 25.62 -21.04 16.90
N LEU A 134 24.30 -20.91 16.85
CA LEU A 134 23.40 -22.00 16.48
C LEU A 134 23.63 -22.49 15.05
N PHE A 135 23.83 -21.59 14.08
CA PHE A 135 24.20 -21.98 12.71
C PHE A 135 25.47 -22.83 12.70
N VAL A 136 26.53 -22.37 13.38
CA VAL A 136 27.81 -23.08 13.47
C VAL A 136 27.62 -24.45 14.16
N ALA A 137 26.83 -24.52 15.21
CA ALA A 137 26.55 -25.75 15.95
C ALA A 137 25.80 -26.78 15.10
N LEU A 138 24.94 -26.34 14.17
CA LEU A 138 24.25 -27.17 13.18
C LEU A 138 25.11 -27.46 11.92
N GLY A 139 26.39 -27.11 11.94
CA GLY A 139 27.31 -27.32 10.80
C GLY A 139 27.01 -26.42 9.59
N ALA A 140 26.19 -25.38 9.75
CA ALA A 140 25.82 -24.44 8.70
C ALA A 140 26.68 -23.17 8.74
N THR A 141 26.84 -22.51 7.58
CA THR A 141 27.50 -21.20 7.51
C THR A 141 26.51 -20.11 7.92
N PRO A 142 26.80 -19.27 8.92
CA PRO A 142 25.90 -18.19 9.29
C PRO A 142 25.69 -17.20 8.13
N PRO A 143 24.45 -16.76 7.86
CA PRO A 143 24.17 -15.75 6.86
C PRO A 143 24.73 -14.38 7.26
N GLU A 144 24.72 -13.45 6.31
CA GLU A 144 24.91 -12.04 6.60
C GLU A 144 23.65 -11.48 7.28
N PHE A 145 23.79 -10.92 8.47
CA PHE A 145 22.70 -10.30 9.21
C PHE A 145 22.72 -8.79 8.96
N ILE A 146 21.57 -8.25 8.56
CA ILE A 146 21.37 -6.84 8.25
C ILE A 146 20.17 -6.37 9.08
N HIS A 147 20.43 -5.44 9.99
CA HIS A 147 19.43 -4.88 10.89
C HIS A 147 19.08 -3.46 10.47
N HIS A 148 17.84 -3.25 10.02
CA HIS A 148 17.36 -1.91 9.70
C HIS A 148 16.77 -1.24 10.95
N GLY A 149 16.92 0.09 11.02
CA GLY A 149 16.31 0.93 12.05
C GLY A 149 14.79 0.77 12.10
N LEU A 150 14.23 1.04 13.28
CA LEU A 150 12.79 0.99 13.51
C LEU A 150 12.11 2.23 12.91
N ILE A 151 10.83 2.06 12.59
CA ILE A 151 9.96 3.18 12.23
C ILE A 151 9.35 3.74 13.52
N LEU A 152 9.60 5.03 13.77
CA LEU A 152 9.14 5.76 14.94
C LEU A 152 7.89 6.59 14.63
N GLY A 153 7.04 6.77 15.64
CA GLY A 153 5.96 7.75 15.61
C GLY A 153 6.48 9.18 15.82
N GLU A 154 5.56 10.14 15.88
CA GLU A 154 5.87 11.55 16.17
C GLU A 154 6.45 11.74 17.59
N ASP A 155 6.14 10.84 18.52
CA ASP A 155 6.62 10.85 19.90
C ASP A 155 8.05 10.27 20.07
N GLY A 156 8.70 9.88 18.97
CA GLY A 156 10.02 9.26 18.98
C GLY A 156 10.05 7.83 19.51
N LYS A 157 8.89 7.22 19.80
CA LYS A 157 8.78 5.81 20.18
C LYS A 157 8.47 4.95 18.96
N LYS A 158 8.65 3.63 19.09
CA LYS A 158 8.25 2.66 18.05
C LYS A 158 6.80 2.93 17.64
N LEU A 159 6.57 3.09 16.34
CA LEU A 159 5.26 3.40 15.80
C LEU A 159 4.23 2.38 16.30
N ALA A 160 3.14 2.87 16.88
CA ALA A 160 2.08 2.03 17.41
C ALA A 160 1.19 1.52 16.27
N LYS A 161 0.75 0.26 16.34
CA LYS A 161 -0.15 -0.35 15.34
C LYS A 161 -1.48 0.41 15.14
N ARG A 162 -1.90 1.20 16.15
CA ARG A 162 -3.11 2.03 16.10
C ARG A 162 -2.90 3.42 15.51
N ALA A 163 -1.66 3.82 15.22
CA ALA A 163 -1.41 5.11 14.59
C ALA A 163 -1.96 5.13 13.16
N ALA A 164 -2.34 6.31 12.68
CA ALA A 164 -2.91 6.46 11.34
C ALA A 164 -1.93 5.95 10.27
N GLY A 165 -2.39 5.06 9.39
CA GLY A 165 -1.55 4.49 8.33
C GLY A 165 -0.45 3.56 8.84
N ALA A 166 -0.48 3.07 10.09
CA ALA A 166 0.60 2.24 10.63
C ALA A 166 0.58 0.79 10.11
N THR A 167 -0.49 0.35 9.47
CA THR A 167 -0.60 -0.97 8.83
C THR A 167 -0.86 -0.83 7.34
N VAL A 168 -0.44 -1.84 6.58
CA VAL A 168 -0.70 -1.92 5.13
C VAL A 168 -2.20 -1.90 4.84
N ALA A 169 -3.01 -2.65 5.60
CA ALA A 169 -4.47 -2.62 5.49
C ALA A 169 -5.04 -1.20 5.66
N SER A 170 -4.59 -0.45 6.67
CA SER A 170 -5.10 0.92 6.90
C SER A 170 -4.74 1.90 5.78
N LEU A 171 -3.60 1.71 5.12
CA LEU A 171 -3.19 2.51 3.96
C LEU A 171 -4.01 2.13 2.72
N ARG A 172 -4.26 0.83 2.54
CA ARG A 172 -5.13 0.29 1.48
C ARG A 172 -6.57 0.79 1.62
N GLU A 173 -7.14 0.73 2.81
CA GLU A 173 -8.49 1.25 3.12
C GLU A 173 -8.59 2.76 2.88
N ALA A 174 -7.50 3.49 3.12
CA ALA A 174 -7.41 4.92 2.82
C ALA A 174 -7.25 5.24 1.32
N GLY A 175 -7.28 4.23 0.43
CA GLY A 175 -7.20 4.42 -1.03
C GLY A 175 -5.80 4.75 -1.54
N ILE A 176 -4.76 4.65 -0.71
CA ILE A 176 -3.38 4.91 -1.16
C ILE A 176 -2.97 3.83 -2.17
N PRO A 177 -2.39 4.13 -3.33
CA PRO A 177 -1.86 3.09 -4.23
C PRO A 177 -0.73 2.28 -3.58
N GLY A 178 -0.72 0.95 -3.75
CA GLY A 178 0.29 0.07 -3.14
C GLY A 178 1.72 0.40 -3.59
N GLU A 179 1.89 0.82 -4.84
CA GLU A 179 3.16 1.30 -5.41
C GLU A 179 3.69 2.57 -4.74
N ALA A 180 2.81 3.42 -4.20
CA ALA A 180 3.23 4.61 -3.46
C ALA A 180 3.80 4.23 -2.09
N VAL A 181 3.17 3.27 -1.41
CA VAL A 181 3.68 2.72 -0.14
C VAL A 181 4.99 1.97 -0.38
N ARG A 182 5.05 1.11 -1.40
CA ARG A 182 6.30 0.42 -1.76
C ARG A 182 7.42 1.41 -2.05
N ARG A 183 7.18 2.44 -2.87
CA ARG A 183 8.18 3.46 -3.19
C ARG A 183 8.68 4.21 -1.96
N TYR A 184 7.80 4.53 -1.01
CA TYR A 184 8.22 5.12 0.26
C TYR A 184 9.16 4.20 1.04
N LEU A 185 8.84 2.91 1.13
CA LEU A 185 9.68 1.93 1.82
C LEU A 185 11.01 1.69 1.09
N GLU A 186 11.02 1.74 -0.24
CA GLU A 186 12.23 1.71 -1.06
C GLU A 186 13.11 2.96 -0.84
N GLU A 187 12.50 4.15 -0.70
CA GLU A 187 13.21 5.39 -0.37
C GLU A 187 13.89 5.31 1.01
N LEU A 188 13.28 4.62 1.97
CA LEU A 188 13.91 4.34 3.28
C LEU A 188 15.06 3.33 3.16
N GLY A 189 14.89 2.31 2.33
CA GLY A 189 15.88 1.25 2.08
C GLY A 189 16.17 0.43 3.34
N VAL A 190 17.44 0.40 3.75
CA VAL A 190 17.91 -0.27 4.98
C VAL A 190 18.54 0.79 5.89
N PRO A 191 17.74 1.62 6.58
CA PRO A 191 18.28 2.71 7.38
C PRO A 191 19.13 2.15 8.53
N GLN A 192 20.32 2.72 8.75
CA GLN A 192 21.21 2.31 9.84
C GLN A 192 20.70 2.74 11.23
N HIS A 193 19.87 3.77 11.27
CA HIS A 193 19.28 4.34 12.48
C HIS A 193 17.76 4.38 12.35
N ASP A 194 17.07 4.52 13.47
CA ASP A 194 15.63 4.68 13.48
C ASP A 194 15.19 5.89 12.66
N VAL A 195 14.03 5.77 11.99
CA VAL A 195 13.48 6.80 11.11
C VAL A 195 12.07 7.16 11.53
N HIS A 196 11.70 8.43 11.41
CA HIS A 196 10.33 8.86 11.68
C HIS A 196 9.40 8.48 10.53
N TYR A 197 8.19 8.07 10.90
CA TYR A 197 7.14 7.78 9.94
C TYR A 197 6.63 9.06 9.27
N ASP A 198 6.70 9.12 7.93
CA ASP A 198 6.25 10.27 7.14
C ASP A 198 5.01 9.90 6.29
N LEU A 199 3.84 9.83 6.95
CA LEU A 199 2.56 9.68 6.26
C LEU A 199 2.31 10.80 5.21
N PRO A 200 2.65 12.08 5.46
CA PRO A 200 2.61 13.11 4.42
C PRO A 200 3.41 12.76 3.16
N ARG A 201 4.58 12.12 3.26
CA ARG A 201 5.35 11.64 2.10
C ARG A 201 4.60 10.56 1.33
N ILE A 202 4.02 9.58 2.03
CA ILE A 202 3.20 8.53 1.40
C ILE A 202 2.02 9.16 0.62
N ARG A 203 1.35 10.17 1.20
CA ARG A 203 0.26 10.88 0.50
C ARG A 203 0.72 11.65 -0.73
N ARG A 204 1.90 12.26 -0.70
CA ARG A 204 2.48 12.90 -1.91
C ARG A 204 2.78 11.85 -2.99
N LEU A 205 3.37 10.72 -2.59
CA LEU A 205 3.64 9.61 -3.50
C LEU A 205 2.36 8.98 -4.06
N ALA A 206 1.25 9.00 -3.31
CA ALA A 206 -0.06 8.55 -3.78
C ALA A 206 -0.56 9.39 -4.96
N ILE A 207 -0.47 10.73 -4.85
CA ILE A 207 -0.80 11.66 -5.93
C ILE A 207 0.10 11.40 -7.14
N GLU A 208 1.42 11.29 -6.91
CA GLU A 208 2.39 10.99 -7.99
C GLU A 208 2.06 9.67 -8.69
N ALA A 209 1.67 8.63 -7.94
CA ALA A 209 1.27 7.34 -8.49
C ALA A 209 -0.01 7.44 -9.32
N ILE A 210 -1.04 8.12 -8.82
CA ILE A 210 -2.29 8.35 -9.55
C ILE A 210 -2.03 9.14 -10.84
N GLU A 211 -1.16 10.16 -10.82
CA GLU A 211 -0.80 10.91 -12.04
C GLU A 211 -0.03 10.06 -13.06
N ALA A 212 0.74 9.06 -12.60
CA ALA A 212 1.55 8.21 -13.47
C ALA A 212 0.79 7.02 -14.09
N MET A 213 -0.36 6.62 -13.54
CA MET A 213 -1.19 5.51 -14.06
C MET A 213 -1.63 5.76 -15.51
N SER A 214 -1.84 4.71 -16.30
CA SER A 214 -2.58 4.86 -17.56
C SER A 214 -4.06 5.16 -17.28
N ASP A 215 -4.78 5.68 -18.28
CA ASP A 215 -6.22 5.94 -18.14
C ASP A 215 -6.99 4.64 -17.92
N GLU A 216 -6.60 3.55 -18.56
CA GLU A 216 -7.20 2.22 -18.38
C GLU A 216 -6.97 1.67 -16.98
N GLU A 217 -5.75 1.82 -16.44
CA GLU A 217 -5.44 1.36 -15.09
C GLU A 217 -6.20 2.18 -14.04
N LEU A 218 -6.22 3.50 -14.18
CA LEU A 218 -6.93 4.37 -13.25
C LEU A 218 -8.43 4.07 -13.25
N ALA A 219 -9.03 3.93 -14.43
CA ALA A 219 -10.43 3.53 -14.59
C ALA A 219 -10.72 2.15 -13.95
N TYR A 220 -9.86 1.15 -14.17
CA TYR A 220 -10.00 -0.17 -13.56
C TYR A 220 -9.96 -0.09 -12.02
N ARG A 221 -8.99 0.64 -11.46
CA ARG A 221 -8.81 0.75 -10.01
C ARG A 221 -9.94 1.53 -9.32
N THR A 222 -10.59 2.46 -10.01
CA THR A 222 -11.71 3.24 -9.46
C THR A 222 -13.09 2.71 -9.84
N GLY A 223 -13.16 1.69 -10.72
CA GLY A 223 -14.42 1.18 -11.26
C GLY A 223 -15.14 2.18 -12.19
N ALA A 224 -14.40 3.12 -12.79
CA ALA A 224 -14.94 4.15 -13.68
C ALA A 224 -14.79 3.75 -15.16
N PRO A 225 -15.58 4.32 -16.08
CA PRO A 225 -15.30 4.23 -17.51
C PRO A 225 -13.97 4.93 -17.86
N VAL A 226 -13.26 4.44 -18.87
CA VAL A 226 -11.95 4.96 -19.30
C VAL A 226 -12.04 6.43 -19.71
N GLU A 227 -13.16 6.85 -20.29
CA GLU A 227 -13.41 8.23 -20.72
C GLU A 227 -13.44 9.23 -19.55
N VAL A 228 -13.69 8.75 -18.32
CA VAL A 228 -13.73 9.58 -17.11
C VAL A 228 -12.35 9.69 -16.47
N ALA A 229 -11.42 8.77 -16.74
CA ALA A 229 -10.11 8.70 -16.08
C ALA A 229 -9.31 10.02 -16.11
N PRO A 230 -9.28 10.81 -17.21
CA PRO A 230 -8.61 12.11 -17.20
C PRO A 230 -9.16 13.10 -16.17
N ALA A 231 -10.45 12.98 -15.81
CA ALA A 231 -11.09 13.80 -14.78
C ALA A 231 -10.84 13.30 -13.37
N LEU A 232 -10.24 12.11 -13.19
CA LEU A 232 -9.90 11.59 -11.86
C LEU A 232 -8.50 12.03 -11.41
N ARG A 233 -7.70 12.58 -12.35
CA ARG A 233 -6.39 13.17 -12.09
C ARG A 233 -6.50 14.32 -11.09
N GLY A 234 -5.47 14.48 -10.26
CA GLY A 234 -5.45 15.42 -9.13
C GLY A 234 -6.14 14.93 -7.84
N ALA A 235 -6.74 13.73 -7.84
CA ALA A 235 -7.20 13.08 -6.61
C ALA A 235 -6.01 12.73 -5.69
N ARG A 236 -6.24 12.80 -4.37
CA ARG A 236 -5.22 12.53 -3.35
C ARG A 236 -4.99 11.03 -3.10
N ASP A 237 -6.02 10.24 -3.38
CA ASP A 237 -6.06 8.80 -3.21
C ASP A 237 -7.14 8.21 -4.14
N LEU A 238 -7.18 6.88 -4.27
CA LEU A 238 -8.11 6.18 -5.16
C LEU A 238 -9.56 6.26 -4.67
N ASN A 239 -9.80 6.51 -3.38
CA ASN A 239 -11.16 6.71 -2.87
C ASN A 239 -11.70 8.06 -3.35
N GLU A 240 -10.92 9.14 -3.26
CA GLU A 240 -11.31 10.43 -3.82
C GLU A 240 -11.45 10.39 -5.35
N ALA A 241 -10.60 9.62 -6.03
CA ALA A 241 -10.74 9.39 -7.47
C ALA A 241 -12.07 8.67 -7.80
N HIS A 242 -12.47 7.70 -6.98
CA HIS A 242 -13.78 7.05 -7.10
C HIS A 242 -14.93 8.04 -6.85
N ASP A 243 -14.86 8.87 -5.80
CA ASP A 243 -15.86 9.90 -5.50
C ASP A 243 -16.02 10.89 -6.67
N TYR A 244 -14.91 11.26 -7.32
CA TYR A 244 -14.93 12.11 -8.51
C TYR A 244 -15.65 11.44 -9.68
N ALA A 245 -15.41 10.15 -9.90
CA ALA A 245 -16.11 9.37 -10.93
C ALA A 245 -17.61 9.33 -10.64
N GLU A 246 -18.02 9.01 -9.40
CA GLU A 246 -19.43 8.98 -9.02
C GLU A 246 -20.13 10.32 -9.24
N ALA A 247 -19.46 11.43 -8.89
CA ALA A 247 -19.99 12.78 -9.08
C ALA A 247 -20.16 13.18 -10.56
N ILE A 248 -19.36 12.63 -11.46
CA ILE A 248 -19.48 12.85 -12.91
C ILE A 248 -20.59 11.95 -13.48
N LEU A 249 -20.58 10.67 -13.14
CA LEU A 249 -21.47 9.66 -13.71
C LEU A 249 -22.91 9.80 -13.22
N THR A 250 -23.12 10.30 -12.00
CA THR A 250 -24.45 10.47 -11.41
C THR A 250 -24.99 11.87 -11.71
N PRO A 251 -26.10 12.01 -12.44
CA PRO A 251 -26.72 13.32 -12.64
C PRO A 251 -27.16 13.93 -11.30
N PRO A 252 -26.85 15.22 -11.05
CA PRO A 252 -27.28 15.88 -9.83
C PRO A 252 -28.80 16.04 -9.79
N LYS A 253 -29.34 16.21 -8.58
CA LYS A 253 -30.76 16.53 -8.41
C LYS A 253 -31.04 17.92 -9.03
N PRO A 254 -32.09 18.06 -9.85
CA PRO A 254 -32.48 19.35 -10.41
C PRO A 254 -32.68 20.40 -9.31
N ALA A 255 -31.96 21.51 -9.41
CA ALA A 255 -32.04 22.63 -8.47
C ALA A 255 -31.60 23.91 -9.16
N LYS A 256 -32.35 24.99 -8.97
CA LYS A 256 -31.99 26.31 -9.51
C LYS A 256 -30.73 26.83 -8.85
N ILE A 257 -29.80 27.32 -9.66
CA ILE A 257 -28.54 27.90 -9.21
C ILE A 257 -28.54 29.38 -9.57
N ASP A 258 -28.18 30.22 -8.60
CA ASP A 258 -28.11 31.68 -8.75
C ASP A 258 -26.87 32.09 -9.58
N ALA A 259 -26.93 31.84 -10.89
CA ALA A 259 -25.88 32.16 -11.87
C ALA A 259 -26.38 32.08 -13.32
N SER A 260 -27.64 32.46 -13.59
CA SER A 260 -28.29 32.23 -14.91
C SER A 260 -27.46 32.74 -16.09
N GLU A 261 -26.85 33.93 -16.01
CA GLU A 261 -26.00 34.48 -17.08
C GLU A 261 -24.80 33.58 -17.41
N THR A 262 -24.15 32.99 -16.39
CA THR A 262 -23.02 32.08 -16.61
C THR A 262 -23.49 30.75 -17.21
N LEU A 263 -24.63 30.23 -16.75
CA LEU A 263 -25.19 28.96 -17.20
C LEU A 263 -25.72 29.05 -18.64
N GLU A 264 -26.41 30.15 -18.98
CA GLU A 264 -26.83 30.45 -20.35
C GLU A 264 -25.61 30.59 -21.27
N ARG A 265 -24.57 31.29 -20.82
CA ARG A 265 -23.33 31.40 -21.60
C ARG A 265 -22.65 30.05 -21.82
N PHE A 266 -22.61 29.19 -20.80
CA PHE A 266 -22.11 27.83 -20.95
C PHE A 266 -22.92 27.08 -22.02
N ARG A 267 -24.26 27.15 -21.95
CA ARG A 267 -25.16 26.52 -22.93
C ARG A 267 -24.85 26.98 -24.36
N GLU A 268 -24.75 28.30 -24.57
CA GLU A 268 -24.42 28.87 -25.88
C GLU A 268 -23.08 28.36 -26.43
N LEU A 269 -22.05 28.28 -25.59
CA LEU A 269 -20.72 27.83 -26.00
C LEU A 269 -20.70 26.35 -26.38
N VAL A 270 -21.40 25.51 -25.62
CA VAL A 270 -21.57 24.08 -25.94
C VAL A 270 -22.40 23.88 -27.21
N GLU A 271 -23.46 24.68 -27.41
CA GLU A 271 -24.32 24.62 -28.59
C GLU A 271 -23.59 25.01 -29.89
N ARG A 272 -22.75 26.06 -29.83
CA ARG A 272 -21.97 26.58 -30.96
C ARG A 272 -20.82 25.67 -31.39
N GLY A 273 -20.36 24.78 -30.51
CA GLY A 273 -19.30 23.83 -30.83
C GLY A 273 -19.74 22.81 -31.88
N ASN A 274 -19.07 22.77 -33.03
CA ASN A 274 -19.21 21.68 -34.00
C ASN A 274 -18.14 20.62 -33.73
N GLY A 275 -18.54 19.37 -33.49
CA GLY A 275 -17.62 18.26 -33.21
C GLY A 275 -17.22 18.13 -31.75
N THR A 276 -15.98 17.70 -31.48
CA THR A 276 -15.45 17.47 -30.12
C THR A 276 -15.30 18.79 -29.36
N LEU A 277 -15.91 18.87 -28.18
CA LEU A 277 -15.90 20.06 -27.34
C LEU A 277 -14.49 20.31 -26.76
N ASP A 278 -13.86 21.46 -27.07
CA ASP A 278 -12.65 21.90 -26.36
C ASP A 278 -13.04 22.48 -25.00
N ALA A 279 -13.09 21.59 -24.00
CA ALA A 279 -13.46 21.94 -22.64
C ALA A 279 -12.51 22.98 -22.00
N ARG A 280 -11.23 23.01 -22.38
CA ARG A 280 -10.25 23.98 -21.85
C ARG A 280 -10.49 25.36 -22.43
N ALA A 281 -10.81 25.46 -23.72
CA ALA A 281 -11.22 26.72 -24.33
C ALA A 281 -12.52 27.25 -23.71
N LEU A 282 -13.51 26.38 -23.52
CA LEU A 282 -14.79 26.75 -22.91
C LEU A 282 -14.61 27.34 -21.51
N VAL A 283 -13.86 26.67 -20.62
CA VAL A 283 -13.59 27.18 -19.26
C VAL A 283 -12.84 28.52 -19.30
N ARG A 284 -11.92 28.70 -20.27
CA ARG A 284 -11.18 29.96 -20.45
C ARG A 284 -12.09 31.10 -20.88
N GLU A 285 -13.02 30.86 -21.80
CA GLU A 285 -14.00 31.85 -22.25
C GLU A 285 -14.94 32.27 -21.13
N LEU A 286 -15.47 31.32 -20.36
CA LEU A 286 -16.29 31.63 -19.19
C LEU A 286 -15.53 32.44 -18.14
N LYS A 287 -14.26 32.10 -17.90
CA LYS A 287 -13.40 32.85 -16.98
C LYS A 287 -13.12 34.27 -17.48
N ALA A 288 -12.93 34.47 -18.78
CA ALA A 288 -12.60 35.77 -19.37
C ALA A 288 -13.72 36.81 -19.20
N VAL A 289 -14.97 36.35 -19.11
CA VAL A 289 -16.14 37.21 -18.85
C VAL A 289 -16.51 37.31 -17.37
N GLY A 290 -15.69 36.78 -16.46
CA GLY A 290 -15.95 36.79 -15.02
C GLY A 290 -17.04 35.79 -14.58
N GLY A 291 -17.31 34.76 -15.38
CA GLY A 291 -18.35 33.77 -15.11
C GLY A 291 -18.12 32.96 -13.82
N ASN A 292 -19.22 32.57 -13.18
CA ASN A 292 -19.20 31.77 -11.96
C ASN A 292 -18.94 30.28 -12.25
N LEU A 293 -17.66 29.90 -12.38
CA LEU A 293 -17.26 28.51 -12.65
C LEU A 293 -17.72 27.52 -11.56
N LYS A 294 -17.88 27.98 -10.32
CA LYS A 294 -18.42 27.16 -9.23
C LYS A 294 -19.87 26.78 -9.51
N ALA A 295 -20.68 27.70 -10.03
CA ALA A 295 -22.07 27.41 -10.41
C ALA A 295 -22.15 26.38 -11.55
N VAL A 296 -21.28 26.48 -12.57
CA VAL A 296 -21.19 25.48 -13.64
C VAL A 296 -20.84 24.10 -13.07
N ARG A 297 -19.86 24.03 -12.15
CA ARG A 297 -19.54 22.77 -11.48
C ARG A 297 -20.75 22.19 -10.74
N ILE A 298 -21.41 22.99 -9.91
CA ILE A 298 -22.57 22.53 -9.14
C ILE A 298 -23.68 22.06 -10.10
N ALA A 299 -23.92 22.75 -11.21
CA ALA A 299 -24.88 22.32 -12.22
C ALA A 299 -24.49 20.95 -12.82
N LEU A 300 -23.21 20.74 -13.11
CA LEU A 300 -22.74 19.52 -13.75
C LEU A 300 -22.58 18.33 -12.78
N THR A 301 -22.20 18.54 -11.52
CA THR A 301 -21.84 17.43 -10.60
C THR A 301 -22.61 17.45 -9.28
N GLY A 302 -23.33 18.52 -8.98
CA GLY A 302 -23.98 18.74 -7.67
C GLY A 302 -23.00 19.07 -6.55
N GLN A 303 -21.71 19.23 -6.83
CA GLN A 303 -20.66 19.43 -5.84
C GLN A 303 -20.01 20.81 -5.97
N GLU A 304 -19.65 21.42 -4.84
CA GLU A 304 -18.92 22.69 -4.83
C GLU A 304 -17.43 22.55 -5.18
N ARG A 305 -16.88 21.35 -4.92
CA ARG A 305 -15.47 20.99 -5.09
C ARG A 305 -15.39 19.68 -5.85
N GLY A 306 -14.22 19.37 -6.37
CA GLY A 306 -13.97 18.16 -7.14
C GLY A 306 -12.89 18.39 -8.18
N PRO A 307 -12.82 17.54 -9.22
CA PRO A 307 -11.73 17.56 -10.19
C PRO A 307 -11.76 18.82 -11.05
N GLU A 308 -10.71 19.09 -11.81
CA GLU A 308 -10.67 20.26 -12.70
C GLU A 308 -11.93 20.37 -13.59
N LEU A 309 -12.53 21.56 -13.66
CA LEU A 309 -13.84 21.75 -14.32
C LEU A 309 -13.78 21.38 -15.81
N TRP A 310 -12.67 21.68 -16.48
CA TRP A 310 -12.48 21.31 -17.89
C TRP A 310 -12.50 19.79 -18.08
N ALA A 311 -12.00 19.02 -17.10
CA ALA A 311 -11.97 17.57 -17.20
C ALA A 311 -13.37 16.97 -16.98
N VAL A 312 -14.15 17.54 -16.05
CA VAL A 312 -15.59 17.21 -15.88
C VAL A 312 -16.34 17.41 -17.19
N ILE A 313 -16.16 18.56 -17.84
CA ILE A 313 -16.84 18.89 -19.11
C ILE A 313 -16.41 17.93 -20.21
N ALA A 314 -15.12 17.58 -20.29
CA ALA A 314 -14.61 16.63 -21.29
C ALA A 314 -15.12 15.20 -21.07
N ALA A 315 -15.35 14.79 -19.82
CA ALA A 315 -15.83 13.46 -19.46
C ALA A 315 -17.35 13.29 -19.66
N LEU A 316 -18.11 14.38 -19.75
CA LEU A 316 -19.56 14.32 -19.93
C LEU A 316 -19.95 14.32 -21.42
N PRO A 317 -20.90 13.46 -21.84
CA PRO A 317 -21.54 13.62 -23.13
C PRO A 317 -22.17 15.00 -23.27
N ARG A 318 -22.05 15.61 -24.46
CA ARG A 318 -22.58 16.96 -24.75
C ARG A 318 -24.04 17.13 -24.32
N ASP A 319 -24.90 16.18 -24.69
CA ASP A 319 -26.34 16.25 -24.40
C ASP A 319 -26.65 16.12 -22.91
N GLU A 320 -25.81 15.38 -22.18
CA GLU A 320 -25.92 15.25 -20.73
C GLU A 320 -25.51 16.55 -20.04
N ALA A 321 -24.41 17.17 -20.46
CA ALA A 321 -23.98 18.46 -19.93
C ALA A 321 -25.05 19.54 -20.15
N LEU A 322 -25.65 19.62 -21.34
CA LEU A 322 -26.76 20.55 -21.63
C LEU A 322 -27.98 20.28 -20.74
N ARG A 323 -28.40 19.02 -20.61
CA ARG A 323 -29.54 18.64 -19.76
C ARG A 323 -29.35 19.06 -18.30
N ARG A 324 -28.15 18.88 -17.76
CA ARG A 324 -27.79 19.27 -16.38
C ARG A 324 -27.81 20.79 -16.20
N ILE A 325 -27.35 21.54 -17.19
CA ILE A 325 -27.38 23.01 -17.20
C ILE A 325 -28.83 23.53 -17.29
N ASP A 326 -29.64 22.97 -18.17
CA ASP A 326 -31.05 23.35 -18.31
C ASP A 326 -31.86 23.07 -17.04
N ALA A 327 -31.54 21.98 -16.33
CA ALA A 327 -32.16 21.68 -15.03
C ALA A 327 -31.74 22.64 -13.91
N ALA A 328 -30.67 23.42 -14.11
CA ALA A 328 -30.12 24.37 -13.14
C ALA A 328 -30.54 25.84 -13.40
N LEU A 329 -31.12 26.13 -14.58
CA LEU A 329 -31.74 27.42 -14.95
C LEU A 329 -33.16 27.55 -14.36
#